data_AF-A0A965Q194-F1
#
_entry.id   AF-A0A965Q194-F1
#
_cell.length_a   1.000
_cell.length_b   1.000
_cell.length_c   1.000
_cell.angle_alpha   90.00
_cell.angle_beta   90.00
_cell.angle_gamma   90.00
#
_symmetry.space_group_name_H-M   'P 1'
#
loop_
_entity.id
_entity.type
_entity.pdbx_description
1 polymer ?
#
loop_
_entity_poly.entity_id
_entity_poly.type
_entity_poly.pdbx_seq_one_letter_code
_entity_poly.pdbx_strand_id
1 'polypeptide(L)'
;MLDQQTLTAYQQDGAVVLRNAISPQWIDRLREGVEQNLREPGPYAKHYTPAGNPGMFFGDYCNWERIEPYRDFFFHSNASALAAELMGSSKVNLYHEHVLVKEPGTKERTPW
;
A
#
# COMPACT_ATOMS: atom_id res chain seq x y z
N MET A 1 -14.76 -12.59 7.83
CA MET A 1 -14.62 -12.33 9.27
C MET A 1 -13.28 -12.84 9.74
N LEU A 2 -12.50 -11.95 10.31
CA LEU A 2 -11.24 -12.23 11.00
C LEU A 2 -11.52 -12.94 12.32
N ASP A 3 -10.63 -13.84 12.73
CA ASP A 3 -10.77 -14.54 14.01
C ASP A 3 -10.46 -13.63 15.21
N GLN A 4 -10.97 -14.03 16.38
CA GLN A 4 -10.82 -13.23 17.60
C GLN A 4 -9.37 -13.06 18.03
N GLN A 5 -8.50 -14.02 17.71
CA GLN A 5 -7.08 -13.97 18.04
C GLN A 5 -6.39 -12.84 17.26
N THR A 6 -6.68 -12.74 15.96
CA THR A 6 -6.21 -11.69 15.05
C THR A 6 -6.68 -10.31 15.51
N LEU A 7 -7.96 -10.18 15.87
CA LEU A 7 -8.51 -8.91 16.36
C LEU A 7 -7.86 -8.49 17.69
N THR A 8 -7.67 -9.44 18.61
CA THR A 8 -7.01 -9.19 19.90
C THR A 8 -5.56 -8.76 19.71
N ALA A 9 -4.81 -9.45 18.84
CA ALA A 9 -3.43 -9.10 18.52
C ALA A 9 -3.33 -7.68 17.93
N TYR A 10 -4.20 -7.33 16.98
CA TYR A 10 -4.23 -5.97 16.43
C TYR A 10 -4.49 -4.90 17.49
N GLN A 11 -5.44 -5.14 18.41
CA GLN A 11 -5.75 -4.20 19.48
C GLN A 11 -4.62 -4.04 20.51
N GLN A 12 -3.87 -5.10 20.79
CA GLN A 12 -2.78 -5.10 21.78
C GLN A 12 -1.46 -4.57 21.20
N ASP A 13 -1.12 -4.98 19.98
CA ASP A 13 0.18 -4.73 19.37
C ASP A 13 0.17 -3.52 18.42
N GLY A 14 -1.02 -3.04 18.04
CA GLY A 14 -1.21 -1.97 17.06
C GLY A 14 -1.02 -2.41 15.60
N ALA A 15 -0.63 -3.67 15.35
CA ALA A 15 -0.47 -4.26 14.03
C ALA A 15 -0.66 -5.79 14.07
N VAL A 16 -1.10 -6.38 12.95
CA VAL A 16 -1.25 -7.85 12.82
C VAL A 16 -0.97 -8.30 11.38
N VAL A 17 -0.50 -9.54 11.21
CA VAL A 17 -0.24 -10.13 9.89
C VAL A 17 -1.46 -10.90 9.41
N LEU A 18 -2.03 -10.45 8.28
CA LEU A 18 -3.07 -11.19 7.56
C LEU A 18 -2.46 -11.88 6.33
N ARG A 19 -2.39 -13.22 6.35
CA ARG A 19 -1.86 -13.98 5.21
C ARG A 19 -2.95 -14.20 4.17
N ASN A 20 -2.61 -14.03 2.90
CA ASN A 20 -3.53 -14.20 1.76
C ASN A 20 -4.79 -13.30 1.84
N ALA A 21 -4.67 -12.14 2.49
CA ALA A 21 -5.78 -11.21 2.71
C ALA A 21 -6.29 -10.57 1.40
N ILE A 22 -5.37 -10.38 0.44
CA ILE A 22 -5.63 -9.79 -0.86
C ILE A 22 -5.47 -10.90 -1.92
N SER A 23 -6.46 -11.02 -2.79
CA SER A 23 -6.46 -12.04 -3.84
C SER A 23 -5.40 -11.75 -4.92
N PRO A 24 -4.82 -12.77 -5.57
CA PRO A 24 -3.82 -12.59 -6.62
C PRO A 24 -4.22 -11.60 -7.73
N GLN A 25 -5.49 -11.59 -8.13
CA GLN A 25 -6.03 -10.68 -9.15
C GLN A 25 -5.87 -9.21 -8.76
N TRP A 26 -6.10 -8.88 -7.49
CA TRP A 26 -5.91 -7.53 -6.97
C TRP A 26 -4.43 -7.17 -6.85
N ILE A 27 -3.57 -8.14 -6.55
CA ILE A 27 -2.11 -7.95 -6.54
C ILE A 27 -1.62 -7.62 -7.96
N ASP A 28 -2.09 -8.34 -8.97
CA ASP A 28 -1.75 -8.09 -10.36
C ASP A 28 -2.24 -6.71 -10.82
N ARG A 29 -3.49 -6.35 -10.45
CA ARG A 29 -4.04 -5.02 -10.71
C ARG A 29 -3.22 -3.90 -10.08
N LEU A 30 -2.82 -4.05 -8.82
CA LEU A 30 -1.96 -3.08 -8.15
C LEU A 30 -0.57 -2.98 -8.80
N ARG A 31 -0.02 -4.09 -9.33
CA ARG A 31 1.25 -4.09 -10.07
C ARG A 31 1.15 -3.20 -11.31
N GLU A 32 0.08 -3.30 -12.09
CA GLU A 32 -0.17 -2.41 -13.22
C GLU A 32 -0.17 -0.93 -12.80
N GLY A 33 -0.83 -0.63 -11.68
CA GLY A 33 -0.86 0.72 -11.10
C GLY A 33 0.53 1.23 -10.71
N VAL A 34 1.36 0.40 -10.08
CA VAL A 34 2.74 0.74 -9.72
C VAL A 34 3.60 1.01 -10.96
N GLU A 35 3.49 0.19 -12.00
CA GLU A 35 4.22 0.41 -13.26
C GLU A 35 3.77 1.69 -13.98
N GLN A 36 2.47 2.03 -13.91
CA GLN A 36 2.00 3.32 -14.39
C GLN A 36 2.54 4.48 -13.54
N ASN A 37 2.53 4.36 -12.21
CA ASN A 37 3.05 5.39 -11.32
C ASN A 37 4.54 5.67 -11.57
N LEU A 38 5.34 4.62 -11.79
CA LEU A 38 6.77 4.77 -12.06
C LEU A 38 7.03 5.49 -13.40
N ARG A 39 6.22 5.21 -14.43
CA ARG A 39 6.33 5.87 -15.74
C ARG A 39 5.81 7.30 -15.74
N GLU A 40 4.77 7.56 -14.96
CA GLU A 40 4.10 8.85 -14.85
C GLU A 40 4.00 9.23 -13.37
N PRO A 41 5.09 9.71 -12.73
CA PRO A 41 5.07 10.07 -11.32
C PRO A 41 4.15 11.26 -11.05
N GLY A 42 3.59 11.28 -9.84
CA GLY A 42 2.74 12.34 -9.33
C GLY A 42 3.54 13.55 -8.86
N PRO A 43 2.84 14.63 -8.47
CA PRO A 43 3.47 15.87 -8.01
C PRO A 43 4.25 15.70 -6.69
N TYR A 44 4.00 14.62 -5.94
CA TYR A 44 4.64 14.33 -4.65
C TYR A 44 5.68 13.22 -4.73
N ALA A 45 6.06 12.82 -5.94
CA ALA A 45 7.07 11.80 -6.16
C ALA A 45 8.42 12.19 -5.56
N LYS A 46 9.10 11.19 -4.98
CA LYS A 46 10.42 11.31 -4.37
C LYS A 46 11.29 10.14 -4.82
N HIS A 47 12.46 10.48 -5.34
CA HIS A 47 13.56 9.54 -5.54
C HIS A 47 14.52 9.69 -4.36
N TYR A 48 14.51 8.71 -3.46
CA TYR A 48 15.31 8.74 -2.24
C TYR A 48 16.75 8.27 -2.48
N THR A 49 16.99 7.44 -3.49
CA THR A 49 18.34 6.98 -3.84
C THR A 49 19.08 8.05 -4.65
N PRO A 50 20.23 8.56 -4.16
CA PRO A 50 21.05 9.52 -4.89
C PRO A 50 21.60 8.96 -6.21
N ALA A 51 21.80 9.83 -7.19
CA ALA A 51 22.43 9.44 -8.46
C ALA A 51 23.80 8.78 -8.23
N GLY A 52 24.04 7.65 -8.90
CA GLY A 52 25.28 6.88 -8.78
C GLY A 52 25.28 5.79 -7.69
N ASN A 53 24.29 5.77 -6.80
CA ASN A 53 24.12 4.67 -5.86
C ASN A 53 23.41 3.45 -6.51
N PRO A 54 23.66 2.22 -6.04
CA PRO A 54 22.98 1.03 -6.54
C PRO A 54 21.51 0.97 -6.09
N GLY A 55 20.68 0.31 -6.91
CA GLY A 55 19.26 0.15 -6.63
C GLY A 55 18.46 1.42 -6.90
N MET A 56 17.24 1.45 -6.35
CA MET A 56 16.30 2.55 -6.49
C MET A 56 15.30 2.47 -5.34
N PHE A 57 15.19 3.57 -4.58
CA PHE A 57 14.09 3.81 -3.67
C PHE A 57 13.23 4.95 -4.21
N PHE A 58 12.03 4.60 -4.64
CA PHE A 58 11.01 5.53 -5.12
C PHE A 58 9.83 5.54 -4.14
N GLY A 59 9.26 6.72 -3.90
CA GLY A 59 7.95 6.83 -3.25
C GLY A 59 7.12 7.96 -3.83
N ASP A 60 5.80 7.83 -3.73
CA ASP A 60 4.85 8.79 -4.28
C ASP A 60 3.50 8.73 -3.55
N TYR A 61 2.76 9.83 -3.54
CA TYR A 61 1.59 10.03 -2.68
C TYR A 61 0.37 10.53 -3.45
N CYS A 62 -0.81 10.09 -3.03
CA CYS A 62 -2.10 10.67 -3.43
C CYS A 62 -2.39 10.64 -4.95
N ASN A 63 -1.97 9.58 -5.61
CA ASN A 63 -2.22 9.24 -7.01
C ASN A 63 -3.45 8.35 -7.24
N TRP A 64 -4.14 7.88 -6.19
CA TRP A 64 -5.28 6.96 -6.33
C TRP A 64 -6.41 7.49 -7.22
N GLU A 65 -6.58 8.81 -7.33
CA GLU A 65 -7.58 9.42 -8.21
C GLU A 65 -7.20 9.36 -9.69
N ARG A 66 -5.90 9.43 -10.01
CA ARG A 66 -5.41 9.45 -11.39
C ARG A 66 -4.97 8.08 -11.90
N ILE A 67 -4.61 7.17 -10.99
CA ILE A 67 -4.19 5.80 -11.30
C ILE A 67 -5.36 4.87 -11.00
N GLU A 68 -6.11 4.56 -12.05
CA GLU A 68 -7.35 3.81 -11.97
C GLU A 68 -7.20 2.42 -11.31
N PRO A 69 -6.08 1.67 -11.48
CA PRO A 69 -5.86 0.44 -10.72
C PRO A 69 -5.85 0.61 -9.18
N TYR A 70 -5.37 1.74 -8.67
CA TYR A 70 -5.41 2.04 -7.23
C TYR A 70 -6.81 2.36 -6.79
N ARG A 71 -7.53 3.18 -7.57
CA ARG A 71 -8.95 3.49 -7.33
C ARG A 71 -9.75 2.20 -7.25
N ASP A 72 -9.63 1.33 -8.25
CA ASP A 72 -10.34 0.06 -8.29
C ASP A 72 -10.07 -0.77 -7.04
N PHE A 73 -8.81 -0.90 -6.65
CA PHE A 73 -8.46 -1.65 -5.46
C PHE A 73 -9.14 -1.09 -4.20
N PHE A 74 -9.12 0.23 -3.98
CA PHE A 74 -9.72 0.81 -2.77
C PHE A 74 -11.24 0.68 -2.72
N PHE A 75 -11.93 0.83 -3.85
CA PHE A 75 -13.39 0.87 -3.90
C PHE A 75 -14.06 -0.47 -4.20
N HIS A 76 -13.36 -1.41 -4.83
CA HIS A 76 -13.93 -2.66 -5.30
C HIS A 76 -13.28 -3.93 -4.70
N SER A 77 -12.15 -3.82 -4.00
CA SER A 77 -11.58 -4.96 -3.25
C SER A 77 -12.19 -5.11 -1.86
N ASN A 78 -11.76 -6.16 -1.13
CA ASN A 78 -12.12 -6.39 0.27
C ASN A 78 -11.26 -5.60 1.27
N ALA A 79 -10.34 -4.74 0.82
CA ALA A 79 -9.42 -4.02 1.70
C ALA A 79 -10.13 -3.16 2.75
N SER A 80 -11.19 -2.44 2.35
CA SER A 80 -11.99 -1.60 3.26
C SER A 80 -12.74 -2.43 4.31
N ALA A 81 -13.27 -3.60 3.93
CA ALA A 81 -13.94 -4.51 4.85
C ALA A 81 -12.97 -5.08 5.89
N LEU A 82 -11.77 -5.51 5.47
CA LEU A 82 -10.72 -5.97 6.38
C LEU A 82 -10.30 -4.88 7.37
N ALA A 83 -10.12 -3.65 6.87
CA ALA A 83 -9.79 -2.51 7.72
C ALA A 83 -10.92 -2.20 8.71
N ALA A 84 -12.18 -2.25 8.27
CA ALA A 84 -13.35 -2.04 9.13
C ALA A 84 -13.42 -3.05 10.27
N GLU A 85 -13.19 -4.34 9.97
CA GLU A 85 -13.16 -5.42 10.97
C GLU A 85 -12.05 -5.21 12.00
N LEU A 86 -10.81 -4.92 11.56
CA LEU A 86 -9.68 -4.67 12.46
C LEU A 86 -9.93 -3.46 13.36
N MET A 87 -10.45 -2.37 12.81
CA MET A 87 -10.72 -1.13 13.55
C MET A 87 -12.01 -1.19 14.38
N GLY A 88 -12.85 -2.23 14.23
CA GLY A 88 -14.19 -2.28 14.83
C GLY A 88 -15.10 -1.14 14.38
N SER A 89 -14.92 -0.65 13.15
CA SER A 89 -15.61 0.54 12.62
C SER A 89 -16.74 0.17 11.67
N SER A 90 -17.82 0.96 11.69
CA SER A 90 -18.90 0.87 10.69
C SER A 90 -18.58 1.57 9.38
N LYS A 91 -17.52 2.39 9.34
CA LYS A 91 -17.10 3.17 8.17
C LYS A 91 -15.58 3.28 8.07
N VAL A 92 -15.08 3.16 6.85
CA VAL A 92 -13.68 3.45 6.50
C VAL A 92 -13.68 4.58 5.46
N ASN A 93 -12.82 5.59 5.66
CA ASN A 93 -12.59 6.63 4.68
C ASN A 93 -11.16 6.48 4.15
N LEU A 94 -11.00 6.48 2.83
CA LEU A 94 -9.68 6.59 2.22
C LEU A 94 -9.14 7.99 2.48
N TYR A 95 -8.03 8.09 3.22
CA TYR A 95 -7.38 9.38 3.50
C TYR A 95 -6.28 9.68 2.48
N HIS A 96 -5.34 8.75 2.33
CA HIS A 96 -4.33 8.77 1.28
C HIS A 96 -3.84 7.35 1.01
N GLU A 97 -3.12 7.18 -0.08
CA GLU A 97 -2.23 6.06 -0.35
C GLU A 97 -0.79 6.55 -0.56
N HIS A 98 0.14 5.62 -0.37
CA HIS A 98 1.56 5.86 -0.53
C HIS A 98 2.18 4.64 -1.20
N VAL A 99 2.80 4.85 -2.35
CA VAL A 99 3.56 3.82 -3.07
C VAL A 99 5.01 3.87 -2.61
N LEU A 100 5.59 2.72 -2.31
CA LEU A 100 7.00 2.56 -1.97
C LEU A 100 7.58 1.44 -2.83
N VAL A 101 8.49 1.78 -3.74
CA VAL A 101 9.21 0.80 -4.58
C VAL A 101 10.67 0.82 -4.18
N LYS A 102 11.19 -0.36 -3.82
CA LYS A 102 12.57 -0.51 -3.37
C LYS A 102 13.23 -1.67 -4.10
N GLU A 103 14.07 -1.32 -5.07
CA GLU A 103 14.80 -2.29 -5.89
C GLU A 103 15.89 -3.00 -5.08
N PRO A 104 16.26 -4.24 -5.45
CA PRO A 104 17.38 -4.95 -4.84
C PRO A 104 18.68 -4.12 -4.85
N GLY A 105 19.45 -4.20 -3.76
CA GLY A 105 20.72 -3.47 -3.61
C GLY A 105 20.59 -2.03 -3.10
N THR A 106 19.38 -1.50 -2.96
CA THR A 106 19.11 -0.18 -2.37
C THR A 106 19.58 -0.12 -0.92
N LYS A 107 20.40 0.88 -0.59
CA LYS A 107 21.03 1.03 0.74
C LYS A 107 20.20 1.88 1.71
N GLU A 108 19.39 2.79 1.19
CA GLU A 108 18.58 3.72 1.99
C GLU A 108 17.58 2.93 2.84
N ARG A 109 17.50 3.23 4.15
CA ARG A 109 16.51 2.61 5.05
C ARG A 109 15.18 3.36 4.97
N THR A 110 14.06 2.67 5.22
CA THR A 110 12.80 3.35 5.50
C THR A 110 12.97 4.10 6.83
N PRO A 111 12.76 5.43 6.87
CA PRO A 111 12.82 6.19 8.12
C PRO A 111 11.83 5.65 9.16
N TRP A 112 12.10 5.92 10.44
CA TRP A 112 11.14 5.73 11.53
C TRP A 112 10.02 6.76 11.45
#